data_AF-A0A1H0F9D9-F1
#
_entry.id   AF-A0A1H0F9D9-F1
#
_cell.length_a   1.000
_cell.length_b   1.000
_cell.length_c   1.000
_cell.angle_alpha   90.00
_cell.angle_beta   90.00
_cell.angle_gamma   90.00
#
_symmetry.space_group_name_H-M   'P 1'
#
loop_
_entity.id
_entity.type
_entity.pdbx_description
1 polymer ?
#
loop_
_entity_poly.entity_id
_entity_poly.type
_entity_poly.pdbx_seq_one_letter_code
_entity_poly.pdbx_strand_id
1 'polypeptide(L)'
;MALEMLILEDSNQYIHHDQLFKQLLHTFFSEFLEAFFPEVHRYIDFTSMKPLSEEMFTDLIESESRRADIIIETKLKDQETLIIIHVEPQSYGQPNFHERMYHYFSLLYNKYRKPILPIAIFSYDQKRIEQYQFIVSFPFFHVLTFQFLKLELKRMNWRSFIHTNNPVAAALLSKMGYTVKEKVQVKKEFLRMLVKMELNSAKAELINGFFETYLTLNRSEEEELMEEIKQLDKHESEQIIKLPNSWREKGIAEGIQKGRAEGIQKGIAEGIQKGIAEGIQKGRAEGIQKGIAEGIQKEKRHMALEMLREGLSGELIEKVTKLSRDEIEVLRGTL
;
A
#
# COMPACT_ATOMS: atom_id res chain seq x y z
N MET A 1 26.79 -9.72 27.69
CA MET A 1 25.43 -9.82 27.13
C MET A 1 25.22 -8.60 26.27
N ALA A 2 25.18 -8.80 24.97
CA ALA A 2 25.00 -7.75 23.97
C ALA A 2 23.56 -7.22 24.06
N LEU A 3 23.42 -5.90 24.18
CA LEU A 3 22.18 -5.20 23.94
C LEU A 3 22.32 -4.57 22.56
N GLU A 4 22.00 -5.35 21.51
CA GLU A 4 21.74 -4.79 20.18
C GLU A 4 20.47 -3.95 20.27
N MET A 5 20.66 -2.66 20.46
CA MET A 5 19.61 -1.65 20.40
C MET A 5 19.28 -1.44 18.91
N LEU A 6 18.20 -2.07 18.46
CA LEU A 6 17.56 -1.84 17.15
C LEU A 6 17.15 -0.36 17.03
N ILE A 7 18.06 0.48 16.57
CA ILE A 7 17.76 1.76 15.93
C ILE A 7 17.95 1.50 14.44
N LEU A 8 16.88 1.27 13.67
CA LEU A 8 16.94 1.34 12.20
C LEU A 8 15.58 1.40 11.46
N GLU A 9 14.41 1.49 12.13
CA GLU A 9 13.11 1.51 11.41
C GLU A 9 12.43 2.89 11.26
N ASP A 10 12.84 3.93 12.01
CA ASP A 10 12.00 5.14 12.14
C ASP A 10 12.28 6.27 11.13
N SER A 11 13.51 6.44 10.64
CA SER A 11 13.86 7.62 9.80
C SER A 11 13.13 7.69 8.46
N ASN A 12 12.76 6.53 7.89
CA ASN A 12 12.19 6.46 6.54
C ASN A 12 10.72 6.87 6.50
N GLN A 13 9.93 6.56 7.55
CA GLN A 13 8.55 7.03 7.65
C GLN A 13 8.48 8.54 7.87
N TYR A 14 9.35 9.11 8.72
CA TYR A 14 9.42 10.56 8.95
C TYR A 14 9.73 11.35 7.68
N ILE A 15 10.70 10.88 6.87
CA ILE A 15 11.07 11.53 5.60
C ILE A 15 9.89 11.51 4.60
N HIS A 16 9.15 10.41 4.56
CA HIS A 16 7.98 10.29 3.70
C HIS A 16 6.83 11.22 4.13
N HIS A 17 6.58 11.34 5.44
CA HIS A 17 5.58 12.27 5.98
C HIS A 17 5.90 13.74 5.66
N ASP A 18 7.14 14.15 5.87
CA ASP A 18 7.65 15.50 5.57
C ASP A 18 7.43 15.87 4.11
N GLN A 19 7.86 14.99 3.20
CA GLN A 19 7.78 15.20 1.77
C GLN A 19 6.32 15.30 1.28
N LEU A 20 5.42 14.48 1.81
CA LEU A 20 4.00 14.52 1.44
C LEU A 20 3.32 15.82 1.84
N PHE A 21 3.56 16.31 3.07
CA PHE A 21 3.01 17.60 3.52
C PHE A 21 3.59 18.76 2.72
N LYS A 22 4.91 18.76 2.48
CA LYS A 22 5.56 19.76 1.61
C LYS A 22 4.92 19.79 0.23
N GLN A 23 4.81 18.64 -0.43
CA GLN A 23 4.22 18.54 -1.76
C GLN A 23 2.76 19.00 -1.80
N LEU A 24 1.95 18.60 -0.81
CA LEU A 24 0.56 19.03 -0.71
C LEU A 24 0.46 20.56 -0.56
N LEU A 25 1.18 21.13 0.40
CA LEU A 25 1.09 22.56 0.72
C LEU A 25 1.72 23.45 -0.35
N HIS A 26 2.81 23.03 -1.00
CA HIS A 26 3.37 23.75 -2.14
C HIS A 26 2.41 23.77 -3.34
N THR A 27 1.74 22.64 -3.60
CA THR A 27 0.84 22.52 -4.76
C THR A 27 -0.46 23.28 -4.57
N PHE A 28 -0.97 23.32 -3.34
CA PHE A 28 -2.29 23.85 -3.02
C PHE A 28 -2.24 24.93 -1.94
N PHE A 29 -1.23 25.79 -1.97
CA PHE A 29 -1.00 26.80 -0.94
C PHE A 29 -2.16 27.79 -0.78
N SER A 30 -2.75 28.21 -1.90
CA SER A 30 -3.91 29.12 -1.89
C SER A 30 -5.11 28.45 -1.25
N GLU A 31 -5.44 27.23 -1.69
CA GLU A 31 -6.54 26.42 -1.16
C GLU A 31 -6.33 26.07 0.32
N PHE A 32 -5.08 25.86 0.76
CA PHE A 32 -4.75 25.68 2.16
C PHE A 32 -5.13 26.91 3.01
N LEU A 33 -4.71 28.11 2.58
CA LEU A 33 -5.04 29.33 3.31
C LEU A 33 -6.54 29.63 3.26
N GLU A 34 -7.20 29.37 2.14
CA GLU A 34 -8.66 29.50 2.01
C GLU A 34 -9.40 28.65 3.05
N ALA A 35 -9.00 27.39 3.21
CA ALA A 35 -9.68 26.46 4.11
C ALA A 35 -9.39 26.71 5.60
N PHE A 36 -8.16 27.07 5.95
CA PHE A 36 -7.69 27.05 7.34
C PHE A 36 -7.40 28.44 7.91
N PHE A 37 -7.13 29.43 7.06
CA PHE A 37 -6.81 30.79 7.46
C PHE A 37 -7.49 31.81 6.51
N PRO A 38 -8.83 31.81 6.41
CA PRO A 38 -9.56 32.61 5.41
C PRO A 38 -9.28 34.12 5.53
N GLU A 39 -9.06 34.63 6.74
CA GLU A 39 -8.66 36.03 6.95
C GLU A 39 -7.29 36.35 6.33
N VAL A 40 -6.33 35.42 6.41
CA VAL A 40 -5.01 35.56 5.79
C VAL A 40 -5.13 35.49 4.27
N HIS A 41 -5.89 34.51 3.77
CA HIS A 41 -6.15 34.31 2.33
C HIS A 41 -6.66 35.58 1.64
N ARG A 42 -7.61 36.29 2.28
CA ARG A 42 -8.19 37.53 1.75
C ARG A 42 -7.22 38.67 1.48
N TYR A 43 -6.04 38.66 2.09
CA TYR A 43 -5.06 39.75 1.99
C TYR A 43 -3.80 39.39 1.22
N ILE A 44 -3.69 38.14 0.73
CA ILE A 44 -2.51 37.65 0.00
C ILE A 44 -2.69 37.83 -1.50
N ASP A 45 -1.63 38.34 -2.14
CA ASP A 45 -1.48 38.31 -3.58
C ASP A 45 -0.77 37.02 -4.02
N PHE A 46 -1.56 36.06 -4.50
CA PHE A 46 -1.06 34.77 -4.99
C PHE A 46 -0.32 34.87 -6.34
N THR A 47 -0.43 35.98 -7.07
CA THR A 47 0.23 36.14 -8.37
C THR A 47 1.73 36.46 -8.24
N SER A 48 2.13 37.05 -7.12
CA SER A 48 3.53 37.41 -6.82
C SER A 48 4.27 36.37 -5.98
N MET A 49 3.67 35.20 -5.77
CA MET A 49 4.18 34.14 -4.92
C MET A 49 5.50 33.55 -5.43
N LYS A 50 6.51 33.45 -4.55
CA LYS A 50 7.82 32.86 -4.83
C LYS A 50 8.25 31.94 -3.69
N PRO A 51 8.36 30.62 -3.92
CA PRO A 51 8.99 29.72 -2.96
C PRO A 51 10.48 30.09 -2.78
N LEU A 52 10.96 30.11 -1.54
CA LEU A 52 12.37 30.33 -1.23
C LEU A 52 13.05 29.01 -0.82
N SER A 53 14.30 28.80 -1.24
CA SER A 53 15.08 27.60 -0.91
C SER A 53 15.52 27.56 0.56
N GLU A 54 15.43 26.38 1.17
CA GLU A 54 15.72 26.06 2.58
C GLU A 54 17.24 25.92 2.89
N GLU A 55 18.12 25.95 1.88
CA GLU A 55 19.55 25.57 1.94
C GLU A 55 20.46 26.39 2.90
N MET A 56 19.92 27.36 3.64
CA MET A 56 20.71 28.30 4.46
C MET A 56 20.54 28.10 5.97
N PHE A 57 19.72 27.13 6.42
CA PHE A 57 19.36 26.97 7.84
C PHE A 57 19.84 25.65 8.46
N THR A 58 20.43 24.75 7.66
CA THR A 58 20.92 23.44 8.09
C THR A 58 22.10 23.52 9.07
N ASP A 59 22.86 24.61 9.04
CA ASP A 59 24.13 24.73 9.76
C ASP A 59 24.00 25.49 11.10
N LEU A 60 22.86 26.13 11.37
CA LEU A 60 22.68 27.04 12.51
C LEU A 60 21.84 26.46 13.65
N ILE A 61 21.17 25.33 13.43
CA ILE A 61 20.36 24.64 14.44
C ILE A 61 20.97 23.24 14.60
N GLU A 62 21.90 23.08 15.54
CA GLU A 62 22.46 21.78 15.89
C GLU A 62 21.33 20.81 16.30
N SER A 63 21.36 19.62 15.72
CA SER A 63 20.45 18.49 15.94
C SER A 63 18.98 18.72 15.53
N GLU A 64 18.70 18.46 14.27
CA GLU A 64 17.66 17.52 13.79
C GLU A 64 17.33 17.88 12.36
N SER A 65 17.91 17.10 11.46
CA SER A 65 17.68 17.20 10.04
C SER A 65 16.18 17.12 9.70
N ARG A 66 15.75 18.01 8.80
CA ARG A 66 14.53 17.87 7.96
C ARG A 66 13.21 18.06 8.72
N ARG A 67 12.82 19.31 8.90
CA ARG A 67 11.43 19.68 9.18
C ARG A 67 10.87 20.41 7.98
N ALA A 68 9.57 20.30 7.74
CA ALA A 68 8.93 20.86 6.56
C ALA A 68 8.79 22.38 6.71
N ASP A 69 9.85 23.12 6.40
CA ASP A 69 9.89 24.58 6.42
C ASP A 69 9.53 25.14 5.04
N ILE A 70 8.25 25.29 4.76
CA ILE A 70 7.82 25.96 3.54
C ILE A 70 7.95 27.46 3.73
N ILE A 71 8.86 28.07 2.97
CA ILE A 71 9.06 29.52 2.98
C ILE A 71 8.55 30.07 1.65
N ILE A 72 7.58 30.98 1.74
CA ILE A 72 6.92 31.59 0.59
C ILE A 72 6.99 33.09 0.72
N GLU A 73 7.60 33.74 -0.26
CA GLU A 73 7.53 35.19 -0.42
C GLU A 73 6.28 35.57 -1.22
N THR A 74 5.54 36.56 -0.74
CA THR A 74 4.33 37.08 -1.39
C THR A 74 4.13 38.56 -1.03
N LYS A 75 3.05 39.18 -1.50
CA LYS A 75 2.62 40.52 -1.08
C LYS A 75 1.35 40.41 -0.24
N LEU A 76 1.38 41.04 0.94
CA LEU A 76 0.24 41.20 1.82
C LEU A 76 -0.10 42.69 1.93
N LYS A 77 -1.29 43.12 1.51
CA LYS A 77 -1.71 44.54 1.51
C LYS A 77 -0.63 45.49 0.93
N ASP A 78 -0.10 45.14 -0.25
CA ASP A 78 0.98 45.86 -0.95
C ASP A 78 2.36 45.87 -0.27
N GLN A 79 2.55 45.12 0.83
CA GLN A 79 3.84 44.94 1.48
C GLN A 79 4.45 43.57 1.15
N GLU A 80 5.73 43.56 0.75
CA GLU A 80 6.47 42.31 0.58
C GLU A 80 6.57 41.58 1.92
N THR A 81 6.04 40.37 2.00
CA THR A 81 5.87 39.59 3.23
C THR A 81 6.33 38.16 2.99
N LEU A 82 7.02 37.60 3.97
CA LEU A 82 7.34 36.18 3.99
C LEU A 82 6.28 35.43 4.79
N ILE A 83 5.79 34.32 4.26
CA ILE A 83 4.98 33.36 4.99
C ILE A 83 5.87 32.15 5.22
N ILE A 84 5.96 31.74 6.48
CA ILE A 84 6.61 30.48 6.83
C ILE A 84 5.56 29.53 7.36
N ILE A 85 5.53 28.33 6.79
CA ILE A 85 4.73 27.22 7.28
C ILE A 85 5.70 26.15 7.77
N HIS A 86 5.61 25.85 9.05
CA HIS A 86 6.31 24.75 9.69
C HIS A 86 5.32 23.62 9.97
N VAL A 87 5.59 22.40 9.49
CA VAL A 87 4.76 21.23 9.78
C VAL A 87 5.45 20.31 10.78
N GLU A 88 4.72 19.88 11.80
CA GLU A 88 5.19 18.95 12.83
C GLU A 88 4.46 17.58 12.65
N PRO A 89 5.16 16.55 12.12
CA PRO A 89 4.53 15.30 11.67
C PRO A 89 4.18 14.27 12.77
N GLN A 90 5.02 14.00 13.80
CA GLN A 90 4.64 13.27 15.05
C GLN A 90 5.80 12.79 15.95
N SER A 91 5.44 12.50 17.22
CA SER A 91 5.95 11.49 18.18
C SER A 91 6.42 12.05 19.52
N TYR A 92 7.44 12.91 19.54
CA TYR A 92 7.91 13.53 20.78
C TYR A 92 7.57 15.01 20.74
N GLY A 93 6.78 15.48 21.72
CA GLY A 93 6.57 16.90 21.90
C GLY A 93 7.93 17.49 22.23
N GLN A 94 8.60 18.06 21.24
CA GLN A 94 9.90 18.65 21.47
C GLN A 94 9.67 19.81 22.44
N PRO A 95 10.32 19.82 23.63
CA PRO A 95 9.89 20.66 24.74
C PRO A 95 9.80 22.17 24.44
N ASN A 96 10.40 22.67 23.36
CA ASN A 96 10.46 24.10 23.06
C ASN A 96 10.04 24.46 21.61
N PHE A 97 8.99 23.86 21.04
CA PHE A 97 8.54 24.18 19.66
C PHE A 97 8.37 25.68 19.41
N HIS A 98 7.74 26.39 20.33
CA HIS A 98 7.48 27.83 20.24
C HIS A 98 8.77 28.67 20.24
N GLU A 99 9.80 28.23 20.98
CA GLU A 99 11.14 28.84 20.95
C GLU A 99 11.83 28.60 19.61
N ARG A 100 11.72 27.38 19.05
CA ARG A 100 12.27 27.09 17.71
C ARG A 100 11.63 27.94 16.63
N MET A 101 10.30 28.10 16.68
CA MET A 101 9.59 29.02 15.78
C MET A 101 10.10 30.46 15.90
N TYR A 102 10.42 30.92 17.12
CA TYR A 102 11.03 32.23 17.32
C TYR A 102 12.45 32.31 16.72
N HIS A 103 13.28 31.28 16.89
CA HIS A 103 14.61 31.23 16.28
C HIS A 103 14.54 31.27 14.74
N TYR A 104 13.66 30.48 14.13
CA TYR A 104 13.42 30.52 12.68
C TYR A 104 13.00 31.91 12.21
N PHE A 105 11.98 32.48 12.86
CA PHE A 105 11.51 33.84 12.57
C PHE A 105 12.67 34.85 12.65
N SER A 106 13.48 34.77 13.71
CA SER A 106 14.57 35.71 13.96
C SER A 106 15.66 35.63 12.88
N LEU A 107 16.04 34.42 12.47
CA LEU A 107 17.02 34.20 11.40
C LEU A 107 16.52 34.74 10.05
N LEU A 108 15.26 34.44 9.71
CA LEU A 108 14.65 34.90 8.46
C LEU A 108 14.48 36.41 8.45
N TYR A 109 14.02 36.99 9.55
CA TYR A 109 13.85 38.43 9.66
C TYR A 109 15.20 39.15 9.55
N ASN A 110 16.26 38.59 10.17
CA ASN A 110 17.61 39.14 10.06
C ASN A 110 18.12 39.15 8.61
N LYS A 111 17.86 38.07 7.87
CA LYS A 111 18.31 37.90 6.47
C LYS A 111 17.52 38.77 5.48
N TYR A 112 16.19 38.71 5.54
CA TYR A 112 15.33 39.30 4.51
C TYR A 112 14.81 40.69 4.87
N ARG A 113 14.75 41.04 6.17
CA ARG A 113 14.25 42.33 6.67
C ARG A 113 12.83 42.68 6.18
N LYS A 114 12.00 41.65 6.03
CA LYS A 114 10.58 41.75 5.62
C LYS A 114 9.67 41.30 6.77
N PRO A 115 8.43 41.81 6.85
CA PRO A 115 7.39 41.21 7.69
C PRO A 115 7.28 39.70 7.44
N ILE A 116 7.12 38.93 8.51
CA ILE A 116 6.99 37.47 8.43
C ILE A 116 5.73 37.02 9.16
N LEU A 117 4.92 36.20 8.50
CA LEU A 117 3.77 35.51 9.08
C LEU A 117 4.13 34.04 9.35
N PRO A 118 4.39 33.66 10.62
CA PRO A 118 4.63 32.28 10.99
C PRO A 118 3.33 31.49 11.19
N ILE A 119 3.28 30.31 10.57
CA ILE A 119 2.20 29.35 10.67
C ILE A 119 2.79 27.98 11.07
N ALA A 120 2.22 27.36 12.10
CA ALA A 120 2.57 26.01 12.52
C ALA A 120 1.40 25.04 12.26
N ILE A 121 1.68 23.89 11.67
CA ILE A 121 0.70 22.81 11.44
C ILE A 121 1.07 21.63 12.32
N PHE A 122 0.16 21.29 13.25
CA PHE A 122 0.30 20.17 14.16
C PHE A 122 -0.57 19.01 13.68
N SER A 123 0.07 17.90 13.29
CA SER A 123 -0.58 16.72 12.70
C SER A 123 -0.58 15.49 13.62
N TYR A 124 -0.48 15.71 14.94
CA TYR A 124 -0.52 14.66 15.96
C TYR A 124 -1.80 13.84 15.97
N ASP A 125 -1.70 12.55 16.27
CA ASP A 125 -2.87 11.67 16.42
C ASP A 125 -3.59 11.90 17.76
N GLN A 126 -2.94 12.62 18.69
CA GLN A 126 -3.46 12.97 20.01
C GLN A 126 -3.77 14.46 20.12
N LYS A 127 -4.79 14.80 20.92
CA LYS A 127 -5.09 16.19 21.26
C LYS A 127 -4.06 16.68 22.27
N ARG A 128 -3.14 17.54 21.82
CA ARG A 128 -2.17 18.23 22.67
C ARG A 128 -2.53 19.71 22.78
N ILE A 129 -2.05 20.36 23.83
CA ILE A 129 -2.12 21.82 23.98
C ILE A 129 -0.74 22.34 23.61
N GLU A 130 -0.62 22.88 22.40
CA GLU A 130 0.63 23.49 21.97
C GLU A 130 0.66 24.97 22.32
N GLN A 131 1.76 25.39 22.93
CA GLN A 131 2.05 26.80 23.18
C GLN A 131 2.28 27.49 21.85
N TYR A 132 1.64 28.64 21.65
CA TYR A 132 1.73 29.44 20.42
C TYR A 132 2.47 30.76 20.63
N GLN A 133 3.10 30.90 21.80
CA GLN A 133 3.80 32.10 22.22
C GLN A 133 5.16 31.76 22.78
N PHE A 134 6.14 32.60 22.48
CA PHE A 134 7.43 32.61 23.16
C PHE A 134 7.61 33.97 23.83
N ILE A 135 7.83 33.97 25.14
CA ILE A 135 7.88 35.18 25.96
C ILE A 135 9.26 35.32 26.56
N VAL A 136 9.90 36.46 26.30
CA VAL A 136 11.12 36.87 27.00
C VAL A 136 10.73 37.97 27.97
N SER A 137 10.84 37.69 29.27
CA SER A 137 10.48 38.64 30.32
C SER A 137 11.32 38.45 31.58
N PHE A 138 11.47 39.53 32.32
CA PHE A 138 12.10 39.61 33.64
C PHE A 138 11.06 40.08 34.66
N PRO A 139 11.27 39.89 35.97
CA PRO A 139 10.32 40.34 37.00
C PRO A 139 9.94 41.83 36.93
N PHE A 140 10.79 42.65 36.31
CA PHE A 140 10.65 44.10 36.22
C PHE A 140 10.45 44.61 34.78
N PHE A 141 10.49 43.74 33.75
CA PHE A 141 10.45 44.20 32.35
C PHE A 141 10.02 43.11 31.37
N HIS A 142 9.11 43.45 30.46
CA HIS A 142 8.71 42.58 29.36
C HIS A 142 9.51 42.93 28.09
N VAL A 143 10.29 41.98 27.57
CA VAL A 143 11.15 42.22 26.39
C VAL A 143 10.36 42.00 25.11
N LEU A 144 9.67 40.87 25.02
CA LEU A 144 9.12 40.36 23.76
C LEU A 144 8.03 39.32 24.04
N THR A 145 6.94 39.42 23.28
CA THR A 145 6.03 38.31 23.03
C THR A 145 6.06 38.00 21.54
N PHE A 146 6.60 36.84 21.18
CA PHE A 146 6.50 36.29 19.83
C PHE A 146 5.26 35.40 19.75
N GLN A 147 4.50 35.50 18.65
CA GLN A 147 3.31 34.69 18.40
C GLN A 147 3.32 34.13 16.98
N PHE A 148 2.68 32.98 16.79
CA PHE A 148 2.44 32.39 15.47
C PHE A 148 1.02 31.85 15.35
N LEU A 149 0.55 31.74 14.10
CA LEU A 149 -0.72 31.08 13.80
C LEU A 149 -0.54 29.57 13.93
N LYS A 150 -1.52 28.87 14.50
CA LYS A 150 -1.47 27.41 14.62
C LYS A 150 -2.67 26.73 14.00
N LEU A 151 -2.43 25.58 13.41
CA LEU A 151 -3.42 24.65 12.89
C LEU A 151 -3.28 23.31 13.59
N GLU A 152 -4.23 22.97 14.46
CA GLU A 152 -4.24 21.70 15.20
C GLU A 152 -5.23 20.72 14.53
N LEU A 153 -4.77 19.95 13.55
CA LEU A 153 -5.63 19.14 12.67
C LEU A 153 -6.55 18.20 13.47
N LYS A 154 -6.02 17.52 14.49
CA LYS A 154 -6.80 16.58 15.32
C LYS A 154 -7.93 17.24 16.14
N ARG A 155 -7.88 18.56 16.32
CA ARG A 155 -8.93 19.31 17.00
C ARG A 155 -10.03 19.77 16.03
N MET A 156 -9.76 19.72 14.73
CA MET A 156 -10.74 20.05 13.70
C MET A 156 -11.70 18.88 13.49
N ASN A 157 -13.00 19.16 13.49
CA ASN A 157 -13.99 18.14 13.15
C ASN A 157 -14.04 17.98 11.63
N TRP A 158 -13.71 16.78 11.15
CA TRP A 158 -13.70 16.45 9.73
C TRP A 158 -15.04 16.75 9.02
N ARG A 159 -16.17 16.63 9.73
CA ARG A 159 -17.51 16.92 9.18
C ARG A 159 -17.71 18.38 8.79
N SER A 160 -16.95 19.30 9.38
CA SER A 160 -17.00 20.71 8.98
C SER A 160 -16.44 20.96 7.58
N PHE A 161 -15.70 19.98 7.01
CA PHE A 161 -14.96 20.15 5.76
C PHE A 161 -15.53 19.36 4.58
N ILE A 162 -16.35 18.34 4.81
CA ILE A 162 -16.82 17.42 3.76
C ILE A 162 -17.68 18.07 2.67
N HIS A 163 -18.29 19.22 2.97
CA HIS A 163 -19.10 19.96 2.00
C HIS A 163 -18.29 20.99 1.21
N THR A 164 -17.05 21.24 1.63
CA THR A 164 -16.16 22.19 0.95
C THR A 164 -15.69 21.63 -0.38
N ASN A 165 -15.44 22.50 -1.35
CA ASN A 165 -14.86 22.12 -2.64
C ASN A 165 -13.35 22.41 -2.62
N ASN A 166 -12.65 21.91 -1.58
CA ASN A 166 -11.26 22.25 -1.31
C ASN A 166 -10.36 21.00 -1.27
N PRO A 167 -9.33 20.92 -2.14
CA PRO A 167 -8.48 19.73 -2.27
C PRO A 167 -7.63 19.44 -1.03
N VAL A 168 -7.15 20.48 -0.35
CA VAL A 168 -6.32 20.33 0.84
C VAL A 168 -7.16 19.89 2.02
N ALA A 169 -8.36 20.46 2.16
CA ALA A 169 -9.32 20.00 3.16
C ALA A 169 -9.64 18.52 2.98
N ALA A 170 -9.88 18.06 1.74
CA ALA A 170 -10.12 16.66 1.42
C ALA A 170 -8.93 15.76 1.82
N ALA A 171 -7.71 16.12 1.43
CA ALA A 171 -6.50 15.37 1.81
C ALA A 171 -6.32 15.28 3.33
N LEU A 172 -6.50 16.41 4.03
CA LEU A 172 -6.26 16.54 5.47
C LEU A 172 -7.38 15.94 6.34
N LEU A 173 -8.54 15.57 5.78
CA LEU A 173 -9.58 14.81 6.51
C LEU A 173 -8.98 13.57 7.21
N SER A 174 -8.00 12.91 6.57
CA SER A 174 -7.26 11.76 7.10
C SER A 174 -6.54 12.02 8.43
N LYS A 175 -6.20 13.29 8.72
CA LYS A 175 -5.52 13.75 9.94
C LYS A 175 -6.40 14.58 10.88
N MET A 176 -7.66 14.81 10.52
CA MET A 176 -8.61 15.53 11.36
C MET A 176 -9.16 14.67 12.51
N GLY A 177 -9.94 15.29 13.39
CA GLY A 177 -10.59 14.64 14.51
C GLY A 177 -11.82 13.82 14.10
N TYR A 178 -11.63 12.53 13.82
CA TYR A 178 -12.68 11.50 13.71
C TYR A 178 -12.46 10.35 14.72
N THR A 179 -13.51 9.59 14.98
CA THR A 179 -13.48 8.36 15.78
C THR A 179 -13.21 7.13 14.93
N VAL A 180 -12.76 6.02 15.53
CA VAL A 180 -12.46 4.78 14.79
C VAL A 180 -13.67 4.28 13.98
N LYS A 181 -14.88 4.38 14.55
CA LYS A 181 -16.12 3.98 13.88
C LYS A 181 -16.48 4.85 12.67
N GLU A 182 -15.91 6.04 12.57
CA GLU A 182 -16.19 6.97 11.47
C GLU A 182 -15.21 6.81 10.31
N LYS A 183 -14.15 5.98 10.44
CA LYS A 183 -13.12 5.82 9.41
C LYS A 183 -13.69 5.55 8.02
N VAL A 184 -14.63 4.60 7.92
CA VAL A 184 -15.30 4.24 6.67
C VAL A 184 -16.05 5.45 6.10
N GLN A 185 -16.77 6.17 6.95
CA GLN A 185 -17.50 7.38 6.57
C GLN A 185 -16.55 8.49 6.08
N VAL A 186 -15.41 8.69 6.74
CA VAL A 186 -14.40 9.68 6.31
C VAL A 186 -13.86 9.34 4.92
N LYS A 187 -13.51 8.07 4.68
CA LYS A 187 -13.02 7.64 3.35
C LYS A 187 -14.11 7.77 2.28
N LYS A 188 -15.36 7.44 2.59
CA LYS A 188 -16.48 7.65 1.68
C LYS A 188 -16.64 9.12 1.29
N GLU A 189 -16.72 10.02 2.27
CA GLU A 189 -16.89 11.46 1.98
C GLU A 189 -15.68 12.04 1.25
N PHE A 190 -14.46 11.57 1.56
CA PHE A 190 -13.27 11.90 0.78
C PHE A 190 -13.40 11.54 -0.71
N LEU A 191 -13.85 10.33 -1.03
CA LEU A 191 -14.06 9.91 -2.42
C LEU A 191 -15.12 10.76 -3.12
N ARG A 192 -16.20 11.11 -2.40
CA ARG A 192 -17.24 12.02 -2.91
C ARG A 192 -16.71 13.42 -3.19
N MET A 193 -15.83 13.95 -2.32
CA MET A 193 -15.15 15.22 -2.56
C MET A 193 -14.28 15.17 -3.83
N LEU A 194 -13.51 14.09 -4.03
CA LEU A 194 -12.68 13.93 -5.23
C LEU A 194 -13.50 13.97 -6.52
N VAL A 195 -14.61 13.24 -6.54
CA VAL A 195 -15.55 13.23 -7.68
C VAL A 195 -16.10 14.63 -7.95
N LYS A 196 -16.55 15.32 -6.90
CA LYS A 196 -17.15 16.67 -7.02
C LYS A 196 -16.17 17.73 -7.53
N MET A 197 -14.89 17.64 -7.14
CA MET A 197 -13.89 18.66 -7.48
C MET A 197 -13.37 18.58 -8.93
N GLU A 198 -13.62 17.48 -9.65
CA GLU A 198 -13.18 17.27 -11.06
C GLU A 198 -11.71 17.66 -11.30
N LEU A 199 -10.83 17.27 -10.38
CA LEU A 199 -9.41 17.61 -10.46
C LEU A 199 -8.73 16.89 -11.63
N ASN A 200 -7.66 17.50 -12.16
CA ASN A 200 -6.80 16.81 -13.11
C ASN A 200 -6.13 15.57 -12.46
N SER A 201 -5.70 14.62 -13.29
CA SER A 201 -5.18 13.33 -12.82
C SER A 201 -4.03 13.47 -11.82
N ALA A 202 -3.06 14.34 -12.08
CA ALA A 202 -1.90 14.53 -11.21
C ALA A 202 -2.29 15.11 -9.83
N LYS A 203 -3.18 16.11 -9.78
CA LYS A 203 -3.68 16.70 -8.53
C LYS A 203 -4.53 15.70 -7.73
N ALA A 204 -5.39 14.95 -8.40
CA ALA A 204 -6.19 13.90 -7.79
C ALA A 204 -5.31 12.78 -7.21
N GLU A 205 -4.26 12.36 -7.95
CA GLU A 205 -3.29 11.38 -7.49
C GLU A 205 -2.55 11.84 -6.23
N LEU A 206 -2.09 13.09 -6.20
CA LEU A 206 -1.39 13.66 -5.04
C LEU A 206 -2.29 13.65 -3.79
N ILE A 207 -3.54 14.09 -3.92
CA ILE A 207 -4.50 14.13 -2.81
C ILE A 207 -4.85 12.72 -2.33
N ASN A 208 -5.09 11.79 -3.27
CA ASN A 208 -5.39 10.40 -2.95
C ASN A 208 -4.21 9.72 -2.25
N GLY A 209 -3.00 9.85 -2.79
CA GLY A 209 -1.79 9.29 -2.18
C GLY A 209 -1.53 9.84 -0.78
N PHE A 210 -1.74 11.15 -0.58
CA PHE A 210 -1.67 11.75 0.75
C PHE A 210 -2.71 11.12 1.69
N PHE A 211 -3.98 11.10 1.30
CA PHE A 211 -5.07 10.62 2.16
C PHE A 211 -4.88 9.15 2.56
N GLU A 212 -4.56 8.28 1.60
CA GLU A 212 -4.38 6.84 1.84
C GLU A 212 -3.16 6.53 2.71
N THR A 213 -2.12 7.36 2.67
CA THR A 213 -0.95 7.20 3.55
C THR A 213 -1.33 7.32 5.03
N TYR A 214 -2.34 8.15 5.35
CA TYR A 214 -2.72 8.46 6.73
C TYR A 214 -4.01 7.78 7.20
N LEU A 215 -4.93 7.46 6.29
CA LEU A 215 -6.15 6.73 6.60
C LEU A 215 -6.23 5.46 5.75
N THR A 216 -5.81 4.37 6.36
CA THR A 216 -5.98 3.01 5.83
C THR A 216 -7.20 2.34 6.45
N LEU A 217 -7.93 1.61 5.62
CA LEU A 217 -9.01 0.74 6.04
C LEU A 217 -8.53 -0.72 6.02
N ASN A 218 -8.98 -1.50 6.98
CA ASN A 218 -8.81 -2.95 6.95
C ASN A 218 -9.79 -3.61 5.98
N ARG A 219 -9.67 -4.93 5.77
CA ARG A 219 -10.51 -5.66 4.84
C ARG A 219 -12.02 -5.53 5.11
N SER A 220 -12.44 -5.62 6.36
CA SER A 220 -13.86 -5.51 6.74
C SER A 220 -14.38 -4.09 6.51
N GLU A 221 -13.57 -3.08 6.85
CA GLU A 221 -13.90 -1.66 6.63
C GLU A 221 -13.99 -1.32 5.13
N GLU A 222 -13.13 -1.91 4.29
CA GLU A 222 -13.20 -1.77 2.83
C GLU A 222 -14.44 -2.46 2.22
N GLU A 223 -14.83 -3.63 2.75
CA GLU A 223 -16.06 -4.31 2.34
C GLU A 223 -17.31 -3.49 2.72
N GLU A 224 -17.31 -2.91 3.93
CA GLU A 224 -18.34 -1.98 4.39
C GLU A 224 -18.42 -0.73 3.49
N LEU A 225 -17.29 -0.10 3.20
CA LEU A 225 -17.21 1.05 2.29
C LEU A 225 -17.81 0.74 0.92
N MET A 226 -17.51 -0.44 0.36
CA MET A 226 -18.04 -0.86 -0.93
C MET A 226 -19.55 -1.05 -0.91
N GLU A 227 -20.11 -1.63 0.16
CA GLU A 227 -21.57 -1.72 0.28
C GLU A 227 -22.22 -0.34 0.44
N GLU A 228 -21.61 0.57 1.19
CA GLU A 228 -22.11 1.95 1.27
C GLU A 228 -22.07 2.67 -0.09
N ILE A 229 -21.01 2.49 -0.88
CA ILE A 229 -20.88 3.09 -2.23
C ILE A 229 -21.92 2.52 -3.21
N LYS A 230 -22.26 1.23 -3.11
CA LYS A 230 -23.31 0.61 -3.94
C LYS A 230 -24.72 1.14 -3.62
N GLN A 231 -24.91 1.63 -2.40
CA GLN A 231 -26.18 2.22 -1.96
C GLN A 231 -26.35 3.68 -2.38
N LEU A 232 -25.29 4.34 -2.86
CA LEU A 232 -25.38 5.67 -3.46
C LEU A 232 -26.16 5.62 -4.78
N ASP A 233 -26.50 6.79 -5.33
CA ASP A 233 -27.09 6.83 -6.65
C ASP A 233 -26.13 6.22 -7.70
N LYS A 234 -26.71 5.64 -8.75
CA LYS A 234 -25.96 4.89 -9.76
C LYS A 234 -24.85 5.75 -10.40
N HIS A 235 -25.10 7.03 -10.60
CA HIS A 235 -24.16 7.92 -11.26
C HIS A 235 -22.98 8.25 -10.34
N GLU A 236 -23.23 8.61 -9.08
CA GLU A 236 -22.22 8.87 -8.06
C GLU A 236 -21.36 7.62 -7.80
N SER A 237 -21.99 6.46 -7.65
CA SER A 237 -21.30 5.18 -7.45
C SER A 237 -20.34 4.84 -8.62
N GLU A 238 -20.80 4.99 -9.86
CA GLU A 238 -19.98 4.75 -11.05
C GLU A 238 -18.78 5.70 -11.16
N GLN A 239 -18.94 6.97 -10.76
CA GLN A 239 -17.83 7.92 -10.77
C GLN A 239 -16.77 7.58 -9.71
N ILE A 240 -17.20 7.20 -8.50
CA ILE A 240 -16.29 6.81 -7.43
C ILE A 240 -15.50 5.55 -7.82
N ILE A 241 -16.16 4.54 -8.41
CA ILE A 241 -15.50 3.29 -8.82
C ILE A 241 -14.45 3.52 -9.91
N LYS A 242 -14.65 4.52 -10.78
CA LYS A 242 -13.70 4.88 -11.85
C LYS A 242 -12.47 5.63 -11.36
N LEU A 243 -12.41 6.04 -10.10
CA LEU A 243 -11.24 6.75 -9.56
C LEU A 243 -9.98 5.85 -9.68
N PRO A 244 -8.89 6.35 -10.28
CA PRO A 244 -7.73 5.53 -10.68
C PRO A 244 -7.08 4.73 -9.55
N ASN A 245 -7.19 5.19 -8.30
CA ASN A 245 -6.40 4.68 -7.18
C ASN A 245 -7.23 3.97 -6.11
N SER A 246 -8.56 4.12 -6.08
CA SER A 246 -9.38 3.63 -4.98
C SER A 246 -9.42 2.10 -4.88
N TRP A 247 -9.17 1.39 -5.98
CA TRP A 247 -9.31 -0.07 -6.07
C TRP A 247 -8.16 -0.77 -6.82
N ARG A 248 -7.17 -0.03 -7.30
CA ARG A 248 -6.17 -0.52 -8.27
C ARG A 248 -5.34 -1.67 -7.72
N GLU A 249 -4.84 -1.53 -6.50
CA GLU A 249 -4.02 -2.56 -5.86
C GLU A 249 -4.83 -3.83 -5.55
N LYS A 250 -6.09 -3.66 -5.17
CA LYS A 250 -7.02 -4.76 -4.89
C LYS A 250 -7.40 -5.50 -6.17
N GLY A 251 -7.72 -4.78 -7.24
CA GLY A 251 -8.00 -5.38 -8.56
C GLY A 251 -6.80 -6.16 -9.13
N ILE A 252 -5.58 -5.67 -8.90
CA ILE A 252 -4.35 -6.40 -9.26
C ILE A 252 -4.19 -7.64 -8.40
N ALA A 253 -4.35 -7.53 -7.07
CA ALA A 253 -4.21 -8.65 -6.14
C ALA A 253 -5.27 -9.75 -6.39
N GLU A 254 -6.53 -9.37 -6.57
CA GLU A 254 -7.62 -10.28 -6.91
C GLU A 254 -7.41 -10.91 -8.30
N GLY A 255 -6.94 -10.14 -9.28
CA GLY A 255 -6.58 -10.65 -10.61
C GLY A 255 -5.47 -11.70 -10.55
N ILE A 256 -4.42 -11.47 -9.75
CA ILE A 256 -3.34 -12.45 -9.52
C ILE A 256 -3.88 -13.70 -8.81
N GLN A 257 -4.70 -13.53 -7.77
CA GLN A 257 -5.24 -14.65 -7.01
C GLN A 257 -6.16 -15.52 -7.87
N LYS A 258 -7.05 -14.90 -8.64
CA LYS A 258 -7.95 -15.59 -9.56
C LYS A 258 -7.16 -16.30 -10.67
N GLY A 259 -6.21 -15.62 -11.29
CA GLY A 259 -5.33 -16.22 -12.30
C GLY A 259 -4.53 -17.41 -11.77
N ARG A 260 -4.05 -17.35 -10.52
CA ARG A 260 -3.37 -18.48 -9.86
C ARG A 260 -4.31 -19.65 -9.60
N ALA A 261 -5.52 -19.39 -9.10
CA ALA A 261 -6.51 -20.43 -8.84
C ALA A 261 -6.93 -21.15 -10.13
N GLU A 262 -7.23 -20.39 -11.19
CA GLU A 262 -7.55 -20.93 -12.51
C GLU A 262 -6.38 -21.72 -13.10
N GLY A 263 -5.15 -21.21 -12.98
CA GLY A 263 -3.94 -21.90 -13.43
C GLY A 263 -3.69 -23.24 -12.74
N ILE A 264 -3.86 -23.30 -11.41
CA ILE A 264 -3.74 -24.55 -10.64
C ILE A 264 -4.83 -25.55 -11.07
N GLN A 265 -6.07 -25.11 -11.17
CA GLN A 265 -7.19 -25.98 -11.54
C GLN A 265 -6.99 -26.58 -12.93
N LYS A 266 -6.55 -25.76 -13.89
CA LYS A 266 -6.24 -26.22 -15.25
C LYS A 266 -5.07 -27.19 -15.27
N GLY A 267 -3.98 -26.89 -14.55
CA GLY A 267 -2.80 -27.75 -14.48
C GLY A 267 -3.09 -29.12 -13.85
N ILE A 268 -3.92 -29.18 -12.81
CA ILE A 268 -4.36 -30.44 -12.19
C ILE A 268 -5.21 -31.25 -13.18
N ALA A 269 -6.18 -30.60 -13.85
CA ALA A 269 -7.05 -31.28 -14.81
C ALA A 269 -6.24 -31.88 -15.98
N GLU A 270 -5.32 -31.10 -16.55
CA GLU A 270 -4.43 -31.56 -17.63
C GLU A 270 -3.49 -32.68 -17.15
N GLY A 271 -2.92 -32.55 -15.94
CA GLY A 271 -2.05 -33.56 -15.34
C GLY A 271 -2.76 -34.89 -15.09
N ILE A 272 -3.99 -34.87 -14.58
CA ILE A 272 -4.82 -36.07 -14.38
C ILE A 272 -5.15 -36.73 -15.72
N GLN A 273 -5.60 -35.95 -16.72
CA GLN A 273 -5.93 -36.49 -18.04
C GLN A 273 -4.72 -37.18 -18.67
N LYS A 274 -3.55 -36.51 -18.65
CA LYS A 274 -2.32 -37.07 -19.20
C LYS A 274 -1.87 -38.32 -18.45
N GLY A 275 -1.90 -38.29 -17.11
CA GLY A 275 -1.53 -39.43 -16.28
C GLY A 275 -2.43 -40.64 -16.47
N ILE A 276 -3.74 -40.45 -16.61
CA ILE A 276 -4.68 -41.54 -16.92
C ILE A 276 -4.41 -42.12 -18.31
N ALA A 277 -4.23 -41.27 -19.32
CA ALA A 277 -3.97 -41.71 -20.69
C ALA A 277 -2.68 -42.54 -20.78
N GLU A 278 -1.59 -42.05 -20.18
CA GLU A 278 -0.30 -42.76 -20.12
C GLU A 278 -0.41 -44.06 -19.32
N GLY A 279 -1.12 -44.05 -18.19
CA GLY A 279 -1.34 -45.23 -17.35
C GLY A 279 -2.13 -46.32 -18.07
N ILE A 280 -3.20 -45.97 -18.77
CA ILE A 280 -4.00 -46.93 -19.58
C ILE A 280 -3.15 -47.50 -20.72
N GLN A 281 -2.40 -46.65 -21.42
CA GLN A 281 -1.57 -47.10 -22.54
C GLN A 281 -0.50 -48.09 -22.07
N LYS A 282 0.21 -47.75 -20.97
CA LYS A 282 1.24 -48.61 -20.39
C LYS A 282 0.64 -49.92 -19.86
N GLY A 283 -0.42 -49.84 -19.08
CA GLY A 283 -1.09 -51.03 -18.52
C GLY A 283 -1.64 -51.96 -19.61
N ARG A 284 -2.18 -51.41 -20.70
CA ARG A 284 -2.64 -52.20 -21.85
C ARG A 284 -1.48 -52.87 -22.58
N ALA A 285 -0.37 -52.16 -22.79
CA ALA A 285 0.82 -52.73 -23.44
C ALA A 285 1.41 -53.88 -22.61
N GLU A 286 1.59 -53.67 -21.31
CA GLU A 286 2.09 -54.69 -20.38
C GLU A 286 1.15 -55.89 -20.28
N GLY A 287 -0.16 -55.66 -20.19
CA GLY A 287 -1.18 -56.71 -20.15
C GLY A 287 -1.20 -57.57 -21.42
N ILE A 288 -1.10 -56.95 -22.61
CA ILE A 288 -1.03 -57.68 -23.88
C ILE A 288 0.25 -58.52 -23.96
N GLN A 289 1.41 -57.94 -23.61
CA GLN A 289 2.67 -58.67 -23.62
C GLN A 289 2.64 -59.89 -22.69
N LYS A 290 2.16 -59.70 -21.45
CA LYS A 290 2.04 -60.79 -20.48
C LYS A 290 1.06 -61.86 -20.95
N GLY A 291 -0.10 -61.48 -21.47
CA GLY A 291 -1.10 -62.41 -21.99
C GLY A 291 -0.59 -63.25 -23.16
N ILE A 292 0.14 -62.64 -24.11
CA ILE A 292 0.76 -63.36 -25.23
C ILE A 292 1.82 -64.34 -24.72
N ALA A 293 2.69 -63.91 -23.81
CA ALA A 293 3.74 -64.76 -23.25
C ALA A 293 3.17 -65.98 -22.50
N GLU A 294 2.14 -65.76 -21.66
CA GLU A 294 1.45 -66.84 -20.95
C GLU A 294 0.73 -67.79 -21.92
N GLY A 295 0.11 -67.27 -22.98
CA GLY A 295 -0.54 -68.07 -24.03
C GLY A 295 0.46 -68.99 -24.75
N ILE A 296 1.59 -68.44 -25.21
CA ILE A 296 2.65 -69.21 -25.87
C ILE A 296 3.20 -70.29 -24.93
N GLN A 297 3.41 -69.98 -23.64
CA GLN A 297 3.91 -70.96 -22.69
C GLN A 297 2.91 -72.09 -22.43
N LYS A 298 1.61 -71.77 -22.33
CA LYS A 298 0.55 -72.80 -22.21
C LYS A 298 0.50 -73.69 -23.45
N GLU A 299 0.62 -73.12 -24.65
CA GLU A 299 0.61 -73.87 -25.90
C GLU A 299 1.84 -74.79 -26.01
N LYS A 300 3.04 -74.32 -25.66
CA LYS A 300 4.25 -75.15 -25.59
C LYS A 300 4.09 -76.34 -24.66
N ARG A 301 3.52 -76.12 -23.47
CA ARG A 301 3.27 -77.19 -22.49
C ARG A 301 2.23 -78.19 -23.00
N HIS A 302 1.16 -77.72 -23.62
CA HIS A 302 0.15 -78.57 -24.24
C HIS A 302 0.78 -79.44 -25.35
N MET A 303 1.57 -78.84 -26.24
CA MET A 303 2.28 -79.56 -27.30
C MET A 303 3.25 -80.61 -26.73
N ALA A 304 4.00 -80.28 -25.68
CA ALA A 304 4.88 -81.22 -25.01
C ALA A 304 4.14 -82.41 -24.39
N LEU A 305 2.97 -82.18 -23.77
CA LEU A 305 2.12 -83.25 -23.23
C LEU A 305 1.61 -84.19 -24.32
N GLU A 306 1.13 -83.66 -25.44
CA GLU A 306 0.70 -84.47 -26.59
C GLU A 306 1.87 -85.29 -27.16
N MET A 307 3.05 -84.68 -27.30
CA MET A 307 4.25 -85.39 -27.75
C MET A 307 4.70 -86.49 -26.78
N LEU A 308 4.57 -86.28 -25.47
CA LEU A 308 4.85 -87.30 -24.45
C LEU A 308 3.87 -88.48 -24.53
N ARG A 309 2.58 -88.21 -24.79
CA ARG A 309 1.55 -89.25 -24.97
C ARG A 309 1.81 -90.15 -26.18
N GLU A 310 2.34 -89.57 -27.25
CA GLU A 310 2.75 -90.28 -28.47
C GLU A 310 4.10 -91.02 -28.33
N GLY A 311 4.72 -90.99 -27.13
CA GLY A 311 5.95 -91.74 -26.85
C GLY A 311 7.23 -91.13 -27.44
N LEU A 312 7.22 -89.84 -27.78
CA LEU A 312 8.40 -89.15 -28.31
C LEU A 312 9.47 -88.94 -27.21
N SER A 313 10.75 -88.95 -27.62
CA SER A 313 11.87 -88.80 -26.70
C SER A 313 11.95 -87.38 -26.10
N GLY A 314 12.41 -87.28 -24.85
CA GLY A 314 12.55 -86.00 -24.15
C GLY A 314 13.46 -85.00 -24.88
N GLU A 315 14.52 -85.49 -25.54
CA GLU A 315 15.43 -84.65 -26.33
C GLU A 315 14.74 -84.02 -27.56
N LEU A 316 13.83 -84.76 -28.21
CA LEU A 316 13.08 -84.23 -29.35
C LEU A 316 12.04 -83.19 -28.90
N ILE A 317 11.39 -83.42 -27.76
CA ILE A 317 10.41 -82.50 -27.16
C ILE A 317 11.08 -81.19 -26.72
N GLU A 318 12.24 -81.28 -26.08
CA GLU A 318 13.08 -80.14 -25.71
C GLU A 318 13.44 -79.31 -26.95
N LYS A 319 13.87 -79.97 -28.03
CA LYS A 319 14.25 -79.28 -29.27
C LYS A 319 13.09 -78.57 -29.97
N VAL A 320 11.89 -79.17 -29.96
CA VAL A 320 10.71 -78.64 -30.67
C VAL A 320 9.98 -77.56 -29.87
N THR A 321 9.73 -77.79 -28.58
CA THR A 321 8.95 -76.87 -27.74
C THR A 321 9.81 -75.79 -27.07
N LYS A 322 11.13 -76.01 -27.03
CA LYS A 322 12.11 -75.19 -26.28
C LYS A 322 11.78 -75.06 -24.79
N LEU A 323 11.05 -76.02 -24.23
CA LEU A 323 10.90 -76.17 -22.77
C LEU A 323 12.18 -76.75 -22.18
N SER A 324 12.50 -76.41 -20.94
CA SER A 324 13.65 -77.03 -20.27
C SER A 324 13.38 -78.49 -19.92
N ARG A 325 14.45 -79.27 -19.70
CA ARG A 325 14.34 -80.67 -19.25
C ARG A 325 13.51 -80.80 -17.98
N ASP A 326 13.73 -79.91 -17.01
CA ASP A 326 12.97 -79.87 -15.75
C ASP A 326 11.48 -79.65 -16.00
N GLU A 327 11.10 -78.74 -16.92
CA GLU A 327 9.69 -78.52 -17.27
C GLU A 327 9.05 -79.73 -17.94
N ILE A 328 9.81 -80.45 -18.79
CA ILE A 328 9.33 -81.65 -19.48
C ILE A 328 9.17 -82.82 -18.51
N GLU A 329 10.08 -82.99 -17.54
CA GLU A 329 9.97 -84.01 -16.48
C GLU A 329 8.77 -83.75 -15.56
N VAL A 330 8.53 -82.49 -15.18
CA VAL A 330 7.33 -82.10 -14.42
C VAL A 330 6.06 -82.46 -15.19
N LEU A 331 6.00 -82.17 -16.50
CA LEU A 331 4.84 -82.54 -17.32
C LEU A 331 4.69 -84.06 -17.46
N ARG A 332 5.79 -84.81 -17.58
CA ARG A 332 5.76 -86.27 -17.60
C ARG A 332 5.19 -86.88 -16.33
N GLY A 333 5.45 -86.27 -15.17
CA GLY A 333 4.87 -86.70 -13.89
C GLY A 333 3.37 -86.39 -13.73
N THR A 334 2.76 -85.64 -14.66
CA THR A 334 1.32 -85.33 -14.65
C THR A 334 0.48 -86.20 -15.61
N LEU A 335 1.14 -87.06 -16.40
CA LEU A 335 0.53 -88.10 -17.24
C LEU A 335 0.48 -89.42 -16.47
#